data_AF-V9XRT4-F1
#
_entry.id   AF-V9XRT4-F1
#
_cell.length_a   1.000
_cell.length_b   1.000
_cell.length_c   1.000
_cell.angle_alpha   90.00
_cell.angle_beta   90.00
_cell.angle_gamma   90.00
#
_symmetry.space_group_name_H-M   'P 1'
#
loop_
_entity.id
_entity.type
_entity.pdbx_description
1 polymer ?
#
loop_
_entity_poly.entity_id
_entity_poly.type
_entity_poly.pdbx_seq_one_letter_code
_entity_poly.pdbx_strand_id
1 'polypeptide(L)'
;MTAQSYNVIAELDTEFGPENAEQLLDPIADYSGAAGRSELGHAEVIFTVPAESVRQANSTALAILKTYPWPLRSVRVLLTADYDRLLDGVDLPPLLSVQEAADRLGISRQAVIKAISTQRLPAIRVGGTWIVRESSVRALSQRSV
;
A
#
# COMPACT_ATOMS: atom_id res chain seq x y z
N MET A 1 -20.99 -23.78 -11.26
CA MET A 1 -20.88 -22.48 -11.95
C MET A 1 -19.44 -22.34 -12.43
N THR A 2 -19.08 -21.37 -13.28
CA THR A 2 -17.67 -21.23 -13.73
C THR A 2 -16.85 -20.49 -12.69
N ALA A 3 -15.67 -21.00 -12.35
CA ALA A 3 -14.75 -20.36 -11.43
C ALA A 3 -14.27 -18.98 -11.98
N GLN A 4 -14.21 -18.00 -11.10
CA GLN A 4 -13.72 -16.64 -11.33
C GLN A 4 -12.58 -16.34 -10.36
N SER A 5 -11.74 -15.37 -10.71
CA SER A 5 -10.66 -14.90 -9.84
C SER A 5 -11.16 -13.81 -8.89
N TYR A 6 -10.76 -13.92 -7.63
CA TYR A 6 -11.04 -12.93 -6.59
C TYR A 6 -9.75 -12.47 -5.95
N ASN A 7 -9.54 -11.16 -5.88
CA ASN A 7 -8.45 -10.55 -5.12
C ASN A 7 -8.87 -10.44 -3.65
N VAL A 8 -8.00 -10.93 -2.78
CA VAL A 8 -8.08 -10.79 -1.34
C VAL A 8 -7.06 -9.73 -0.93
N ILE A 9 -7.49 -8.75 -0.14
CA ILE A 9 -6.65 -7.72 0.44
C ILE A 9 -6.87 -7.78 1.94
N ALA A 10 -5.84 -8.13 2.69
CA ALA A 10 -5.93 -8.35 4.12
C ALA A 10 -4.83 -7.62 4.88
N GLU A 11 -5.20 -6.99 5.99
CA GLU A 11 -4.27 -6.31 6.88
C GLU A 11 -4.05 -7.14 8.14
N LEU A 12 -2.78 -7.30 8.54
CA LEU A 12 -2.35 -8.09 9.69
C LEU A 12 -1.78 -7.16 10.77
N ASP A 13 -1.96 -7.51 12.05
CA ASP A 13 -1.52 -6.71 13.19
C ASP A 13 -0.01 -6.87 13.46
N THR A 14 0.78 -6.39 12.50
CA THR A 14 2.23 -6.35 12.51
C THR A 14 2.72 -5.26 11.56
N GLU A 15 3.99 -4.88 11.63
CA GLU A 15 4.59 -3.98 10.64
C GLU A 15 5.11 -4.76 9.43
N PHE A 16 5.32 -4.10 8.29
CA PHE A 16 6.04 -4.71 7.16
C PHE A 16 7.52 -4.30 7.18
N GLY A 17 8.42 -5.29 7.21
CA GLY A 17 9.87 -5.11 7.26
C GLY A 17 10.66 -6.34 6.75
N PRO A 18 11.99 -6.21 6.53
CA PRO A 18 12.83 -7.30 6.05
C PRO A 18 12.78 -8.56 6.92
N GLU A 19 12.56 -8.40 8.22
CA GLU A 19 12.54 -9.48 9.21
C GLU A 19 11.32 -10.39 9.11
N ASN A 20 10.21 -9.93 8.51
CA ASN A 20 8.97 -10.70 8.42
C ASN A 20 8.40 -10.81 7.00
N ALA A 21 9.06 -10.22 6.00
CA ALA A 21 8.62 -10.27 4.61
C ALA A 21 8.41 -11.71 4.09
N GLU A 22 9.34 -12.64 4.39
CA GLU A 22 9.23 -14.04 3.95
C GLU A 22 8.04 -14.74 4.62
N GLN A 23 7.90 -14.61 5.94
CA GLN A 23 6.75 -15.16 6.69
C GLN A 23 5.40 -14.58 6.22
N LEU A 24 5.39 -13.34 5.71
CA LEU A 24 4.20 -12.73 5.13
C LEU A 24 3.87 -13.30 3.74
N LEU A 25 4.87 -13.70 2.96
CA LEU A 25 4.71 -14.22 1.60
C LEU A 25 4.44 -15.73 1.55
N ASP A 26 5.04 -16.52 2.44
CA ASP A 26 5.00 -17.98 2.37
C ASP A 26 3.57 -18.56 2.28
N PRO A 27 2.58 -18.12 3.10
CA PRO A 27 1.23 -18.69 3.04
C PRO A 27 0.46 -18.40 1.75
N ILE A 28 0.90 -17.40 0.98
CA ILE A 28 0.23 -16.91 -0.22
C ILE A 28 1.05 -17.11 -1.50
N ALA A 29 2.19 -17.79 -1.42
CA ALA A 29 3.12 -17.99 -2.53
C ALA A 29 2.44 -18.67 -3.73
N ASP A 30 1.59 -19.67 -3.48
CA ASP A 30 0.85 -20.41 -4.52
C ASP A 30 -0.33 -19.60 -5.12
N TYR A 31 -0.65 -18.44 -4.56
CA TYR A 31 -1.81 -17.61 -4.91
C TYR A 31 -1.42 -16.31 -5.62
N SER A 32 -0.23 -16.28 -6.23
CA SER A 32 0.35 -15.06 -6.82
C SER A 32 0.34 -13.89 -5.83
N GLY A 33 0.65 -14.19 -4.56
CA GLY A 33 0.56 -13.25 -3.46
C GLY A 33 1.68 -12.22 -3.43
N ALA A 34 1.38 -11.06 -2.85
CA ALA A 34 2.30 -10.00 -2.54
C ALA A 34 2.07 -9.52 -1.10
N ALA A 35 3.13 -9.02 -0.46
CA ALA A 35 3.08 -8.41 0.86
C ALA A 35 3.69 -7.01 0.80
N GLY A 36 3.15 -6.09 1.60
CA GLY A 36 3.61 -4.71 1.64
C GLY A 36 3.15 -3.98 2.89
N ARG A 37 3.35 -2.67 2.91
CA ARG A 37 2.86 -1.78 3.97
C ARG A 37 1.55 -1.13 3.54
N SER A 38 0.49 -1.27 4.34
CA SER A 38 -0.80 -0.59 4.12
C SER A 38 -0.69 0.92 4.37
N GLU A 39 -1.69 1.69 3.93
CA GLU A 39 -1.78 3.13 4.24
C GLU A 39 -1.97 3.40 5.76
N LEU A 40 -2.40 2.39 6.54
CA LEU A 40 -2.45 2.46 8.00
C LEU A 40 -1.12 2.10 8.68
N GLY A 41 -0.11 1.72 7.90
CA GLY A 41 1.24 1.41 8.38
C GLY A 41 1.46 -0.04 8.80
N HIS A 42 0.44 -0.89 8.67
CA HIS A 42 0.48 -2.32 8.99
C HIS A 42 0.97 -3.16 7.80
N ALA A 43 1.24 -4.44 8.04
CA ALA A 43 1.46 -5.39 6.97
C ALA A 43 0.14 -5.67 6.22
N GLU A 44 0.18 -5.53 4.91
CA GLU A 44 -0.89 -5.91 3.99
C GLU A 44 -0.44 -7.09 3.14
N VAL A 45 -1.31 -8.08 2.98
CA VAL A 45 -1.14 -9.17 2.02
C VAL A 45 -2.24 -9.12 0.98
N ILE A 46 -1.84 -9.28 -0.28
CA ILE A 46 -2.71 -9.25 -1.44
C ILE A 46 -2.50 -10.55 -2.21
N PHE A 47 -3.55 -11.32 -2.47
CA PHE A 47 -3.42 -12.57 -3.22
C PHE A 47 -4.71 -12.91 -3.96
N THR A 48 -4.64 -13.84 -4.91
CA THR A 48 -5.77 -14.17 -5.78
C THR A 48 -6.24 -15.61 -5.55
N VAL A 49 -7.53 -15.79 -5.32
CA VAL A 49 -8.14 -17.12 -5.15
C VAL A 49 -9.16 -17.40 -6.26
N PRO A 50 -9.15 -18.59 -6.87
CA PRO A 50 -10.23 -19.03 -7.74
C PRO A 50 -11.43 -19.47 -6.91
N ALA A 51 -12.63 -19.01 -7.27
CA ALA A 51 -13.88 -19.41 -6.61
C ALA A 51 -15.09 -19.28 -7.54
N GLU A 52 -16.17 -20.00 -7.25
CA GLU A 52 -17.45 -19.88 -7.94
C GLU A 52 -18.34 -18.76 -7.36
N SER A 53 -17.96 -18.21 -6.21
CA SER A 53 -18.70 -17.12 -5.56
C SER A 53 -17.82 -16.36 -4.56
N VAL A 54 -18.22 -15.12 -4.24
CA VAL A 54 -17.60 -14.31 -3.18
C VAL A 54 -17.66 -14.98 -1.80
N ARG A 55 -18.68 -15.81 -1.55
CA ARG A 55 -18.80 -16.59 -0.30
C ARG A 55 -17.69 -17.62 -0.21
N GLN A 56 -17.50 -18.40 -1.27
CA GLN A 56 -16.43 -19.40 -1.33
C GLN A 56 -15.06 -18.73 -1.29
N ALA A 57 -14.86 -17.64 -2.04
CA ALA A 57 -13.62 -16.86 -2.00
C ALA A 57 -13.29 -16.39 -0.58
N ASN A 58 -14.27 -15.87 0.16
CA ASN A 58 -14.09 -15.50 1.57
C ASN A 58 -13.71 -16.70 2.46
N SER A 59 -14.39 -17.84 2.30
CA SER A 59 -14.06 -19.03 3.09
C SER A 59 -12.63 -19.51 2.84
N THR A 60 -12.19 -19.54 1.58
CA THR A 60 -10.81 -19.89 1.21
C THR A 60 -9.82 -18.86 1.74
N ALA A 61 -10.10 -17.57 1.55
CA ALA A 61 -9.27 -16.48 2.05
C ALA A 61 -9.06 -16.56 3.56
N LEU A 62 -10.13 -16.75 4.34
CA LEU A 62 -10.06 -16.85 5.80
C LEU A 62 -9.30 -18.11 6.26
N ALA A 63 -9.39 -19.22 5.52
CA ALA A 63 -8.62 -20.42 5.82
C ALA A 63 -7.11 -20.19 5.64
N ILE A 64 -6.70 -19.51 4.56
CA ILE A 64 -5.31 -19.11 4.32
C ILE A 64 -4.87 -18.09 5.38
N LEU A 65 -5.65 -17.04 5.62
CA LEU A 65 -5.29 -15.97 6.56
C LEU A 65 -5.13 -16.47 8.00
N LYS A 66 -5.80 -17.57 8.37
CA LYS A 66 -5.67 -18.20 9.70
C LYS A 66 -4.29 -18.81 9.95
N THR A 67 -3.48 -19.05 8.91
CA THR A 67 -2.13 -19.62 9.09
C THR A 67 -1.10 -18.59 9.53
N TYR A 68 -1.40 -17.29 9.40
CA TYR A 68 -0.52 -16.24 9.89
C TYR A 68 -0.50 -16.21 11.43
N PRO A 69 0.66 -15.92 12.04
CA PRO A 69 0.77 -15.79 13.50
C PRO A 69 0.19 -14.46 14.02
N TRP A 70 -0.06 -13.49 13.15
CA TRP A 70 -0.56 -12.17 13.52
C TRP A 70 -2.10 -12.09 13.37
N PRO A 71 -2.78 -11.38 14.29
CA PRO A 71 -4.21 -11.13 14.17
C PRO A 71 -4.60 -10.46 12.84
N LEU A 72 -5.69 -10.93 12.25
CA LEU A 72 -6.31 -10.28 11.09
C LEU A 72 -7.05 -9.00 11.52
N ARG A 73 -6.69 -7.84 10.96
CA ARG A 73 -7.34 -6.55 11.24
C ARG A 73 -8.48 -6.24 10.27
N SER A 74 -8.26 -6.51 8.99
CA SER A 74 -9.28 -6.30 7.96
C SER A 74 -9.10 -7.28 6.81
N VAL A 75 -10.19 -7.56 6.10
CA VAL A 75 -10.18 -8.35 4.87
C VAL A 75 -11.20 -7.79 3.90
N ARG A 76 -10.79 -7.65 2.64
CA ARG A 76 -11.66 -7.35 1.50
C ARG A 76 -11.48 -8.43 0.46
N VAL A 77 -12.58 -8.92 -0.07
CA VAL A 77 -12.59 -9.92 -1.14
C VAL A 77 -13.44 -9.38 -2.28
N LEU A 78 -12.82 -9.22 -3.44
CA LEU A 78 -13.39 -8.55 -4.61
C LEU A 78 -13.18 -9.43 -5.83
N LEU A 79 -14.05 -9.34 -6.83
CA LEU A 79 -13.71 -9.85 -8.16
C LEU A 79 -12.44 -9.15 -8.64
N THR A 80 -11.55 -9.87 -9.32
CA THR A 80 -10.32 -9.27 -9.86
C THR A 80 -10.64 -8.05 -10.73
N ALA A 81 -11.67 -8.12 -11.58
CA ALA A 81 -12.09 -6.99 -12.41
C ALA A 81 -12.55 -5.75 -11.61
N ASP A 82 -13.15 -5.93 -10.43
CA ASP A 82 -13.55 -4.81 -9.56
C ASP A 82 -12.35 -4.26 -8.80
N TYR A 83 -11.43 -5.13 -8.40
CA TYR A 83 -10.15 -4.72 -7.80
C TYR A 83 -9.33 -3.88 -8.79
N ASP A 84 -9.19 -4.33 -10.03
CA ASP A 84 -8.49 -3.61 -11.10
C ASP A 84 -9.15 -2.25 -11.35
N ARG A 85 -10.49 -2.20 -11.44
CA ARG A 85 -11.22 -0.93 -11.58
C ARG A 85 -10.96 0.02 -10.40
N LEU A 86 -10.84 -0.50 -9.17
CA LEU A 86 -10.53 0.31 -8.01
C LEU A 86 -9.09 0.83 -8.05
N LEU A 87 -8.12 0.01 -8.48
CA LEU A 87 -6.73 0.42 -8.67
C LEU A 87 -6.57 1.45 -9.79
N ASP A 88 -7.18 1.20 -10.94
CA ASP A 88 -7.19 2.12 -12.08
C ASP A 88 -7.94 3.43 -11.76
N GLY A 89 -8.92 3.33 -10.86
CA GLY A 89 -9.67 4.47 -10.32
C GLY A 89 -8.98 5.17 -9.14
N VAL A 90 -7.85 4.65 -8.63
CA VAL A 90 -6.99 5.41 -7.72
C VAL A 90 -6.32 6.48 -8.56
N ASP A 91 -6.91 7.67 -8.55
CA ASP A 91 -6.21 8.88 -8.95
C ASP A 91 -4.98 8.99 -8.05
N LEU A 92 -3.81 8.60 -8.58
CA LEU A 92 -2.55 8.65 -7.84
C LEU A 92 -2.45 10.08 -7.28
N PRO A 93 -2.42 10.26 -5.95
CA PRO A 93 -2.43 11.59 -5.38
C PRO A 93 -1.28 12.37 -6.01
N PRO A 94 -1.51 13.60 -6.48
CA PRO A 94 -0.55 14.30 -7.32
C PRO A 94 0.85 14.22 -6.71
N LEU A 95 1.76 13.62 -7.46
CA LEU A 95 3.14 13.42 -7.03
C LEU A 95 3.95 14.61 -7.55
N LEU A 96 4.79 15.15 -6.68
CA LEU A 96 5.67 16.26 -6.99
C LEU A 96 7.11 15.77 -6.90
N SER A 97 7.93 16.18 -7.86
CA SER A 97 9.37 16.21 -7.70
C SER A 97 9.77 17.19 -6.60
N VAL A 98 11.01 17.07 -6.12
CA VAL A 98 11.60 18.04 -5.18
C VAL A 98 11.52 19.48 -5.72
N GLN A 99 11.64 19.68 -7.03
CA GLN A 99 11.59 21.02 -7.61
C GLN A 99 10.17 21.59 -7.54
N GLU A 100 9.17 20.83 -7.96
CA GLU A 100 7.77 21.29 -7.91
C GLU A 100 7.30 21.53 -6.47
N ALA A 101 7.77 20.72 -5.52
CA ALA A 101 7.52 20.94 -4.10
C ALA A 101 8.17 22.25 -3.60
N ALA A 102 9.38 22.56 -4.07
CA ALA A 102 10.08 23.80 -3.73
C ALA A 102 9.31 25.02 -4.26
N ASP A 103 8.87 24.96 -5.51
CA ASP A 103 8.09 26.01 -6.16
C ASP A 103 6.76 26.24 -5.43
N ARG A 104 6.07 25.16 -5.02
CA ARG A 104 4.83 25.22 -4.23
C ARG A 104 5.02 25.81 -2.83
N LEU A 105 6.16 25.56 -2.19
CA LEU A 105 6.46 26.05 -0.85
C LEU A 105 7.11 27.44 -0.85
N GLY A 106 7.54 27.95 -2.00
CA GLY A 106 8.33 29.18 -2.07
C GLY A 106 9.68 29.08 -1.38
N ILE A 107 10.27 27.87 -1.31
CA ILE A 107 11.57 27.62 -0.66
C ILE A 107 12.58 27.04 -1.66
N SER A 108 13.85 26.95 -1.28
CA SER A 108 14.86 26.34 -2.14
C SER A 108 14.72 24.82 -2.23
N ARG A 109 15.12 24.24 -3.37
CA ARG A 109 15.22 22.79 -3.56
C ARG A 109 16.05 22.10 -2.45
N GLN A 110 17.14 22.72 -2.02
CA GLN A 110 17.99 22.21 -0.92
C GLN A 110 17.26 22.22 0.43
N ALA A 111 16.38 23.22 0.68
CA ALA A 111 15.55 23.24 1.88
C ALA A 111 14.51 22.11 1.88
N VAL A 112 13.94 21.77 0.72
CA VAL A 112 13.07 20.58 0.56
C VAL A 112 13.85 19.30 0.83
N ILE A 113 15.04 19.13 0.23
CA ILE A 113 15.90 17.95 0.50
C ILE A 113 16.23 17.84 1.98
N LYS A 114 16.56 18.96 2.64
CA LYS A 114 16.79 19.00 4.09
C LYS A 114 15.54 18.64 4.89
N ALA A 115 14.35 19.07 4.47
CA ALA A 115 13.09 18.69 5.11
C ALA A 115 12.81 17.18 4.99
N ILE A 116 13.11 16.60 3.83
CA ILE A 116 13.04 15.14 3.60
C ILE A 116 14.05 14.41 4.50
N SER A 117 15.31 14.83 4.51
CA SER A 117 16.37 14.18 5.28
C SER A 117 16.17 14.30 6.80
N THR A 118 15.48 15.35 7.24
CA THR A 118 15.08 15.56 8.65
C THR A 118 13.68 15.03 8.96
N GLN A 119 13.09 14.22 8.06
CA GLN A 119 11.78 13.57 8.22
C GLN A 119 10.59 14.52 8.46
N ARG A 120 10.74 15.81 8.16
CA ARG A 120 9.66 16.81 8.25
C ARG A 120 8.77 16.85 7.02
N LEU A 121 9.25 16.28 5.91
CA LEU A 121 8.47 16.10 4.69
C LEU A 121 8.54 14.62 4.26
N PRO A 122 7.44 13.86 4.37
CA PRO A 122 7.37 12.49 3.86
C PRO A 122 7.68 12.45 2.37
N ALA A 123 8.59 11.56 1.97
CA ALA A 123 9.01 11.37 0.59
C ALA A 123 9.36 9.91 0.34
N ILE A 124 9.27 9.51 -0.93
CA ILE A 124 9.66 8.17 -1.39
C ILE A 124 10.81 8.34 -2.38
N ARG A 125 11.83 7.50 -2.27
CA ARG A 125 12.93 7.45 -3.23
C ARG A 125 12.53 6.54 -4.39
N VAL A 126 12.46 7.09 -5.60
CA VAL A 126 12.19 6.33 -6.83
C VAL A 126 13.41 6.48 -7.74
N GLY A 127 14.22 5.41 -7.82
CA GLY A 127 15.53 5.43 -8.48
C GLY A 127 16.45 6.54 -7.93
N GLY A 128 16.90 7.43 -8.82
CA GLY A 128 17.76 8.57 -8.51
C GLY A 128 17.04 9.83 -8.00
N THR A 129 15.72 9.79 -7.81
CA THR A 129 14.91 10.99 -7.50
C THR A 129 14.05 10.81 -6.26
N TRP A 130 13.80 11.90 -5.54
CA TRP A 130 12.84 11.95 -4.44
C TRP A 130 11.50 12.45 -4.96
N ILE A 131 10.43 11.75 -4.59
CA ILE A 131 9.06 12.08 -4.93
C ILE A 131 8.29 12.35 -3.63
N VAL A 132 7.52 13.42 -3.60
CA VAL A 132 6.69 13.81 -2.46
C VAL A 132 5.23 13.86 -2.87
N ARG A 133 4.32 13.49 -1.98
CA ARG A 133 2.89 13.66 -2.20
C ARG A 133 2.54 15.15 -2.08
N GLU A 134 1.75 15.69 -3.00
CA GLU A 134 1.30 17.08 -2.96
C GLU A 134 0.57 17.41 -1.64
N SER A 135 -0.19 16.46 -1.09
CA SER A 135 -0.85 16.59 0.21
C SER A 135 0.14 16.84 1.36
N SER A 136 1.30 16.17 1.35
CA SER A 136 2.36 16.37 2.33
C SER A 136 3.00 17.75 2.21
N VAL A 137 3.14 18.27 0.98
CA VAL A 137 3.63 19.62 0.72
C VAL A 137 2.64 20.67 1.25
N ARG A 138 1.34 20.51 0.98
CA ARG A 138 0.28 21.38 1.56
C ARG A 138 0.27 21.34 3.09
N ALA A 139 0.41 20.16 3.69
CA ALA A 139 0.44 20.03 5.14
C ALA A 139 1.65 20.75 5.77
N LEU A 140 2.79 20.78 5.07
CA LEU A 140 3.99 21.49 5.54
C LEU A 140 3.83 23.02 5.45
N SER A 141 3.18 23.54 4.40
CA SER A 141 2.94 24.98 4.27
C SER A 141 2.04 25.51 5.39
N GLN A 142 1.02 24.75 5.77
CA GLN A 142 0.09 25.11 6.84
C GLN A 142 0.71 25.11 8.24
N ARG A 143 1.83 24.41 8.45
CA ARG A 143 2.56 24.35 9.73
C ARG A 143 3.59 25.47 9.89
N SER A 144 3.88 26.20 8.81
CA SER A 144 4.90 27.24 8.76
C SER A 144 4.31 28.66 8.87
N VAL A 145 3.00 28.76 9.10
CA VAL A 145 2.22 29.98 9.38
C VAL A 145 1.98 30.10 10.87
#